data_AF-A0A383B9K5-F1
#
_entry.id   AF-A0A383B9K5-F1
#
_cell.length_a   1.000
_cell.length_b   1.000
_cell.length_c   1.000
_cell.angle_alpha   90.00
_cell.angle_beta   90.00
_cell.angle_gamma   90.00
#
_symmetry.space_group_name_H-M   'P 1'
#
loop_
_entity.id
_entity.type
_entity.pdbx_description
1 polymer ?
#
loop_
_entity_poly.entity_id
_entity_poly.type
_entity_poly.pdbx_seq_one_letter_code
_entity_poly.pdbx_strand_id
1 'polypeptide(L)'
;SFDVKDNQYLINDIKFEFNQIKLLSKKIEITNLNKYFLIKGDLKKPESLFNPEVLSVYFRNNFENLGFSNLNFSSDSNFSFKLNKKFKFSDINIKSKINLKKLDYKLNSLKLKSYIPNYNGLFKLNDHKIVLAFNKDQLSFTGKGKFFIDKISDEIDYDISLKDGDYIFKTKIALNNNPLLIKFLIFNKEKNKNSSLELEGLFKKNKSLIFNKILFEEVENKIFLEEVSLNKNFKINHLKNLELDIL
;
A
#
# COMPACT_ATOMS: atom_id res chain seq x y z
N SER A 1 19.21 -27.26 8.51
CA SER A 1 19.82 -28.46 7.90
C SER A 1 19.55 -28.45 6.40
N PHE A 2 20.27 -29.27 5.63
CA PHE A 2 19.98 -29.53 4.23
C PHE A 2 19.77 -31.03 4.04
N ASP A 3 18.62 -31.41 3.53
CA ASP A 3 18.22 -32.81 3.36
C ASP A 3 17.82 -33.05 1.90
N VAL A 4 18.25 -34.18 1.35
CA VAL A 4 17.91 -34.61 -0.02
C VAL A 4 17.19 -35.95 0.06
N LYS A 5 15.99 -36.02 -0.53
CA LYS A 5 15.25 -37.27 -0.74
C LYS A 5 14.68 -37.25 -2.16
N ASP A 6 15.13 -38.19 -2.98
CA ASP A 6 14.73 -38.34 -4.38
C ASP A 6 14.85 -37.01 -5.17
N ASN A 7 13.72 -36.51 -5.67
CA ASN A 7 13.59 -35.26 -6.43
C ASN A 7 13.28 -34.04 -5.55
N GLN A 8 13.39 -34.16 -4.23
CA GLN A 8 13.10 -33.11 -3.26
C GLN A 8 14.37 -32.68 -2.50
N TYR A 9 14.57 -31.38 -2.44
CA TYR A 9 15.59 -30.74 -1.63
C TYR A 9 14.89 -29.90 -0.57
N LEU A 10 15.32 -30.08 0.66
CA LEU A 10 14.75 -29.41 1.82
C LEU A 10 15.83 -28.60 2.52
N ILE A 11 15.54 -27.33 2.75
CA ILE A 11 16.41 -26.39 3.46
C ILE A 11 15.64 -25.93 4.70
N ASN A 12 16.13 -26.30 5.88
CA ASN A 12 15.48 -25.95 7.15
C ASN A 12 16.33 -24.96 7.96
N ASP A 13 15.64 -24.07 8.67
CA ASP A 13 16.20 -23.14 9.65
C ASP A 13 17.39 -22.32 9.13
N ILE A 14 17.20 -21.63 8.01
CA ILE A 14 18.23 -20.76 7.44
C ILE A 14 18.11 -19.33 7.94
N LYS A 15 19.28 -18.73 8.15
CA LYS A 15 19.45 -17.30 8.34
C LYS A 15 20.39 -16.83 7.26
N PHE A 16 19.99 -15.82 6.51
CA PHE A 16 20.84 -15.23 5.49
C PHE A 16 20.67 -13.73 5.46
N GLU A 17 21.71 -13.06 5.01
CA GLU A 17 21.72 -11.63 4.80
C GLU A 17 21.91 -11.38 3.30
N PHE A 18 20.95 -10.69 2.69
CA PHE A 18 21.01 -10.33 1.29
C PHE A 18 20.84 -8.82 1.16
N ASN A 19 21.87 -8.13 0.63
CA ASN A 19 21.89 -6.67 0.51
C ASN A 19 21.50 -5.96 1.82
N GLN A 20 22.14 -6.37 2.93
CA GLN A 20 21.91 -5.87 4.30
C GLN A 20 20.52 -6.20 4.89
N ILE A 21 19.71 -7.01 4.19
CA ILE A 21 18.41 -7.48 4.67
C ILE A 21 18.63 -8.81 5.37
N LYS A 22 18.45 -8.82 6.69
CA LYS A 22 18.46 -10.05 7.50
C LYS A 22 17.13 -10.78 7.33
N LEU A 23 17.22 -12.01 6.85
CA LEU A 23 16.08 -12.86 6.56
C LEU A 23 16.24 -14.20 7.26
N LEU A 24 15.11 -14.70 7.74
CA LEU A 24 14.99 -16.00 8.39
C LEU A 24 14.00 -16.84 7.59
N SER A 25 14.26 -18.13 7.43
CA SER A 25 13.28 -19.06 6.88
C SER A 25 13.32 -20.34 7.69
N LYS A 26 12.14 -20.82 8.09
CA LYS A 26 12.00 -22.12 8.76
C LYS A 26 12.16 -23.24 7.75
N LYS A 27 11.60 -23.08 6.55
CA LYS A 27 11.55 -24.12 5.53
C LYS A 27 11.54 -23.54 4.12
N ILE A 28 12.43 -24.06 3.27
CA ILE A 28 12.35 -23.94 1.82
C ILE A 28 12.38 -25.34 1.22
N GLU A 29 11.36 -25.65 0.44
CA GLU A 29 11.20 -26.89 -0.31
C GLU A 29 11.45 -26.62 -1.80
N ILE A 30 12.28 -27.46 -2.41
CA ILE A 30 12.57 -27.44 -3.84
C ILE A 30 12.22 -28.81 -4.39
N THR A 31 11.23 -28.89 -5.28
CA THR A 31 10.86 -30.13 -5.96
C THR A 31 11.26 -30.07 -7.44
N ASN A 32 12.09 -30.98 -7.90
CA ASN A 32 12.43 -31.13 -9.30
C ASN A 32 11.31 -31.89 -10.05
N LEU A 33 10.64 -31.23 -10.98
CA LEU A 33 9.54 -31.79 -11.78
C LEU A 33 9.95 -32.01 -13.25
N ASN A 34 11.22 -32.34 -13.49
CA ASN A 34 11.88 -32.56 -14.79
C ASN A 34 11.95 -31.34 -15.73
N LYS A 35 10.87 -30.57 -15.88
CA LYS A 35 10.79 -29.37 -16.73
C LYS A 35 11.17 -28.09 -15.99
N TYR A 36 10.89 -28.04 -14.69
CA TYR A 36 11.14 -26.92 -13.81
C TYR A 36 11.32 -27.39 -12.36
N PHE A 37 11.91 -26.53 -11.54
CA PHE A 37 11.91 -26.65 -10.09
C PHE A 37 10.74 -25.87 -9.52
N LEU A 38 9.93 -26.52 -8.69
CA LEU A 38 8.92 -25.85 -7.88
C LEU A 38 9.56 -25.50 -6.55
N ILE A 39 9.65 -24.21 -6.25
CA ILE A 39 10.26 -23.71 -5.02
C ILE A 39 9.15 -23.10 -4.18
N LYS A 40 9.07 -23.51 -2.91
CA LYS A 40 8.11 -23.01 -1.92
C LYS A 40 8.81 -22.77 -0.59
N GLY A 41 8.38 -21.79 0.17
CA GLY A 41 8.91 -21.61 1.52
C GLY A 41 8.32 -20.43 2.24
N ASP A 42 8.83 -20.23 3.44
CA ASP A 42 8.58 -19.04 4.25
C ASP A 42 9.79 -18.11 4.27
N LEU A 43 9.53 -16.83 4.50
CA LEU A 43 10.54 -15.80 4.65
C LEU A 43 10.05 -14.79 5.68
N LYS A 44 10.77 -14.73 6.79
CA LYS A 44 10.55 -13.78 7.87
C LYS A 44 11.64 -12.72 7.86
N LYS A 45 11.21 -11.45 7.82
CA LYS A 45 12.08 -10.30 8.12
C LYS A 45 11.79 -9.86 9.56
N PRO A 46 12.76 -9.97 10.49
CA PRO A 46 12.63 -9.36 11.81
C PRO A 46 12.40 -7.85 11.73
N GLU A 47 11.81 -7.28 12.77
CA GLU A 47 11.68 -5.82 12.86
C GLU A 47 13.06 -5.18 12.79
N SER A 48 13.24 -4.29 11.83
CA SER A 48 14.46 -3.52 11.67
C SER A 48 14.19 -2.33 10.76
N LEU A 49 14.96 -1.26 10.97
CA LEU A 49 15.09 -0.20 9.98
C LEU A 49 15.58 -0.80 8.66
N PHE A 50 15.03 -0.28 7.56
CA PHE A 50 15.32 -0.72 6.21
C PHE A 50 15.56 0.53 5.36
N ASN A 51 16.65 0.55 4.60
CA ASN A 51 16.93 1.65 3.67
C ASN A 51 16.06 1.48 2.40
N PRO A 52 15.07 2.37 2.15
CA PRO A 52 14.21 2.27 0.97
C PRO A 52 14.98 2.38 -0.35
N GLU A 53 16.17 3.01 -0.36
CA GLU A 53 17.01 3.11 -1.56
C GLU A 53 17.42 1.74 -2.08
N VAL A 54 17.51 0.72 -1.23
CA VAL A 54 17.81 -0.66 -1.63
C VAL A 54 16.73 -1.21 -2.59
N LEU A 55 15.50 -0.69 -2.56
CA LEU A 55 14.43 -1.07 -3.49
C LEU A 55 14.71 -0.62 -4.93
N SER A 56 15.45 0.47 -5.12
CA SER A 56 15.79 0.99 -6.46
C SER A 56 16.56 -0.03 -7.30
N VAL A 57 17.44 -0.81 -6.66
CA VAL A 57 18.23 -1.87 -7.29
C VAL A 57 17.35 -2.97 -7.89
N TYR A 58 16.25 -3.31 -7.22
CA TYR A 58 15.37 -4.41 -7.66
C TYR A 58 14.35 -3.99 -8.70
N PHE A 59 13.93 -2.73 -8.70
CA PHE A 59 12.81 -2.27 -9.52
C PHE A 59 13.20 -1.29 -10.64
N ARG A 60 14.49 -1.17 -10.97
CA ARG A 60 15.05 -0.38 -12.09
C ARG A 60 14.36 0.99 -12.26
N ASN A 61 14.76 1.96 -11.44
CA ASN A 61 14.39 3.38 -11.46
C ASN A 61 12.90 3.72 -11.25
N ASN A 62 11.96 2.76 -11.30
CA ASN A 62 10.54 2.99 -11.02
C ASN A 62 10.25 3.34 -9.53
N PHE A 63 11.25 3.17 -8.67
CA PHE A 63 11.19 3.46 -7.24
C PHE A 63 12.29 4.45 -6.79
N GLU A 64 12.98 5.11 -7.72
CA GLU A 64 13.79 6.27 -7.35
C GLU A 64 12.87 7.37 -6.82
N ASN A 65 13.23 7.94 -5.67
CA ASN A 65 12.51 9.07 -5.05
C ASN A 65 11.05 8.80 -4.65
N LEU A 66 10.73 7.62 -4.09
CA LEU A 66 9.42 7.36 -3.45
C LEU A 66 9.09 8.32 -2.30
N GLY A 67 10.04 9.15 -1.86
CA GLY A 67 9.90 10.00 -0.69
C GLY A 67 9.85 9.23 0.63
N PHE A 68 10.18 7.93 0.62
CA PHE A 68 10.19 7.09 1.80
C PHE A 68 11.49 7.27 2.60
N SER A 69 11.34 7.40 3.91
CA SER A 69 12.43 7.42 4.88
C SER A 69 11.96 6.81 6.20
N ASN A 70 12.89 6.47 7.11
CA ASN A 70 12.55 5.88 8.41
C ASN A 70 11.65 4.63 8.33
N LEU A 71 11.79 3.84 7.25
CA LEU A 71 11.01 2.63 7.03
C LEU A 71 11.46 1.52 8.00
N ASN A 72 10.67 1.27 9.03
CA ASN A 72 10.87 0.20 9.99
C ASN A 72 9.67 -0.75 9.97
N PHE A 73 9.91 -2.02 9.65
CA PHE A 73 8.88 -3.03 9.58
C PHE A 73 9.41 -4.43 9.89
N SER A 74 8.50 -5.33 10.24
CA SER A 74 8.73 -6.78 10.19
C SER A 74 7.79 -7.41 9.17
N SER A 75 8.15 -8.59 8.65
CA SER A 75 7.25 -9.35 7.79
C SER A 75 7.36 -10.84 8.02
N ASP A 76 6.25 -11.53 7.79
CA ASP A 76 6.13 -12.98 7.74
C ASP A 76 5.47 -13.33 6.40
N SER A 77 6.22 -13.98 5.52
CA SER A 77 5.84 -14.16 4.12
C SER A 77 5.92 -15.62 3.73
N ASN A 78 4.93 -16.10 2.99
CA ASN A 78 5.01 -17.36 2.26
C ASN A 78 5.18 -17.04 0.78
N PHE A 79 6.03 -17.81 0.11
CA PHE A 79 6.27 -17.66 -1.31
C PHE A 79 6.25 -19.00 -2.03
N SER A 80 5.94 -18.96 -3.32
CA SER A 80 6.19 -20.05 -4.25
C SER A 80 6.46 -19.53 -5.64
N PHE A 81 7.31 -20.20 -6.40
CA PHE A 81 7.52 -19.91 -7.81
C PHE A 81 8.08 -21.14 -8.54
N LYS A 82 8.00 -21.12 -9.87
CA LYS A 82 8.65 -22.10 -10.74
C LYS A 82 9.94 -21.50 -11.31
N LEU A 83 11.00 -22.31 -11.34
CA LEU A 83 12.26 -21.98 -11.99
C LEU A 83 12.54 -23.00 -13.09
N ASN A 84 12.52 -22.57 -14.35
CA ASN A 84 12.81 -23.49 -15.46
C ASN A 84 14.32 -23.71 -15.65
N LYS A 85 14.71 -24.66 -16.51
CA LYS A 85 16.12 -24.97 -16.82
C LYS A 85 16.92 -23.81 -17.45
N LYS A 86 16.24 -22.76 -17.92
CA LYS A 86 16.85 -21.52 -18.45
C LYS A 86 16.91 -20.41 -17.38
N PHE A 87 16.73 -20.75 -16.11
CA PHE A 87 16.70 -19.85 -14.96
C PHE A 87 15.66 -18.72 -15.07
N LYS A 88 14.55 -18.96 -15.78
CA LYS A 88 13.41 -18.03 -15.80
C LYS A 88 12.40 -18.40 -14.72
N PHE A 89 11.98 -17.38 -13.97
CA PHE A 89 10.93 -17.46 -12.96
C PHE A 89 9.55 -17.39 -13.62
N SER A 90 8.58 -18.14 -13.10
CA SER A 90 7.16 -18.03 -13.47
C SER A 90 6.26 -18.45 -12.30
N ASP A 91 4.96 -18.21 -12.41
CA ASP A 91 3.95 -18.56 -11.40
C ASP A 91 4.34 -18.08 -9.99
N ILE A 92 4.86 -16.85 -9.90
CA ILE A 92 5.27 -16.24 -8.64
C ILE A 92 4.01 -15.97 -7.83
N ASN A 93 4.00 -16.48 -6.61
CA ASN A 93 2.97 -16.26 -5.62
C ASN A 93 3.63 -15.85 -4.30
N ILE A 94 3.20 -14.73 -3.74
CA ILE A 94 3.71 -14.20 -2.46
C ILE A 94 2.50 -13.81 -1.63
N LYS A 95 2.50 -14.22 -0.36
CA LYS A 95 1.56 -13.72 0.65
C LYS A 95 2.37 -13.25 1.83
N SER A 96 2.23 -12.00 2.22
CA SER A 96 3.01 -11.40 3.31
C SER A 96 2.10 -10.72 4.33
N LYS A 97 2.37 -10.96 5.61
CA LYS A 97 1.85 -10.16 6.72
C LYS A 97 2.97 -9.22 7.14
N ILE A 98 2.76 -7.92 6.99
CA ILE A 98 3.75 -6.89 7.27
C ILE A 98 3.25 -6.07 8.45
N ASN A 99 4.06 -5.97 9.51
CA ASN A 99 3.84 -5.00 10.58
C ASN A 99 4.77 -3.82 10.33
N LEU A 100 4.22 -2.74 9.80
CA LEU A 100 4.94 -1.50 9.57
C LEU A 100 4.91 -0.68 10.85
N LYS A 101 6.05 -0.60 11.54
CA LYS A 101 6.17 0.17 12.77
C LYS A 101 6.17 1.67 12.47
N LYS A 102 6.93 2.07 11.45
CA LYS A 102 7.09 3.47 11.06
C LYS A 102 7.49 3.60 9.60
N LEU A 103 6.96 4.62 8.92
CA LEU A 103 7.42 5.13 7.63
C LEU A 103 7.14 6.62 7.55
N ASP A 104 8.14 7.39 7.16
CA ASP A 104 8.00 8.80 6.84
C ASP A 104 7.90 8.94 5.30
N TYR A 105 6.77 9.45 4.81
CA TYR A 105 6.48 9.65 3.39
C TYR A 105 6.43 11.14 3.05
N LYS A 106 7.49 11.61 2.38
CA LYS A 106 7.60 12.96 1.85
C LYS A 106 6.89 13.07 0.51
N LEU A 107 5.87 13.91 0.47
CA LEU A 107 5.12 14.22 -0.75
C LEU A 107 4.97 15.74 -0.84
N ASN A 108 5.62 16.38 -1.80
CA ASN A 108 5.49 17.82 -1.96
C ASN A 108 4.29 18.14 -2.86
N SER A 109 3.10 18.29 -2.25
CA SER A 109 1.87 18.66 -2.97
C SER A 109 1.25 19.95 -2.45
N LEU A 110 1.38 21.04 -3.21
CA LEU A 110 0.71 22.32 -2.91
C LEU A 110 -0.82 22.17 -2.93
N LYS A 111 -1.35 21.25 -3.76
CA LYS A 111 -2.79 20.95 -3.80
C LYS A 111 -3.28 20.36 -2.48
N LEU A 112 -2.54 19.45 -1.86
CA LEU A 112 -2.93 18.87 -0.57
C LEU A 112 -3.01 19.93 0.53
N LYS A 113 -2.08 20.89 0.56
CA LYS A 113 -2.11 22.02 1.51
C LYS A 113 -3.36 22.88 1.38
N SER A 114 -3.98 22.94 0.19
CA SER A 114 -5.23 23.67 0.00
C SER A 114 -6.46 22.98 0.60
N TYR A 115 -6.39 21.66 0.81
CA TYR A 115 -7.45 20.86 1.44
C TYR A 115 -7.16 20.55 2.91
N ILE A 116 -5.90 20.38 3.29
CA ILE A 116 -5.47 20.06 4.65
C ILE A 116 -4.50 21.16 5.10
N PRO A 117 -4.98 22.24 5.76
CA PRO A 117 -4.18 23.43 6.03
C PRO A 117 -2.90 23.19 6.84
N ASN A 118 -2.90 22.19 7.74
CA ASN A 118 -1.73 21.79 8.54
C ASN A 118 -0.74 20.88 7.79
N TYR A 119 -0.98 20.59 6.51
CA TYR A 119 -0.07 19.78 5.71
C TYR A 119 1.27 20.46 5.48
N ASN A 120 2.34 19.78 5.86
CA ASN A 120 3.72 20.25 5.80
C ASN A 120 4.58 19.50 4.77
N GLY A 121 3.96 18.72 3.87
CA GLY A 121 4.67 17.91 2.86
C GLY A 121 5.16 16.55 3.37
N LEU A 122 4.78 16.15 4.59
CA LEU A 122 5.18 14.89 5.21
C LEU A 122 3.95 14.18 5.80
N PHE A 123 3.82 12.90 5.49
CA PHE A 123 2.99 11.97 6.24
C PHE A 123 3.89 11.04 7.06
N LYS A 124 3.52 10.75 8.30
CA LYS A 124 4.13 9.65 9.05
C LYS A 124 3.11 8.53 9.21
N LEU A 125 3.45 7.32 8.80
CA LEU A 125 2.62 6.14 8.92
C LEU A 125 3.16 5.30 10.08
N ASN A 126 2.35 5.08 11.10
CA ASN A 126 2.74 4.33 12.29
C ASN A 126 1.80 3.16 12.54
N ASP A 127 2.38 2.05 13.01
CA ASP A 127 1.67 0.88 13.50
C ASP A 127 0.64 0.32 12.49
N HIS A 128 1.04 0.21 11.22
CA HIS A 128 0.19 -0.40 10.20
C HIS A 128 0.32 -1.92 10.20
N LYS A 129 -0.83 -2.61 10.15
CA LYS A 129 -0.89 -4.04 9.84
C LYS A 129 -1.33 -4.18 8.39
N ILE A 130 -0.47 -4.80 7.58
CA ILE A 130 -0.64 -4.89 6.13
C ILE A 130 -0.65 -6.36 5.72
N VAL A 131 -1.59 -6.75 4.87
CA VAL A 131 -1.61 -8.07 4.22
C VAL A 131 -1.42 -7.84 2.74
N LEU A 132 -0.32 -8.34 2.19
CA LEU A 132 0.01 -8.28 0.76
C LEU A 132 -0.16 -9.65 0.13
N ALA A 133 -0.74 -9.71 -1.06
CA ALA A 133 -0.75 -10.88 -1.90
C ALA A 133 -0.37 -10.52 -3.34
N PHE A 134 0.51 -11.29 -3.93
CA PHE A 134 0.90 -11.21 -5.34
C PHE A 134 0.72 -12.58 -5.97
N ASN A 135 -0.09 -12.71 -7.02
CA ASN A 135 -0.33 -13.97 -7.72
C ASN A 135 -0.72 -13.69 -9.18
N LYS A 136 -0.08 -14.36 -10.15
CA LYS A 136 -0.42 -14.23 -11.59
C LYS A 136 -0.58 -12.75 -12.02
N ASP A 137 0.41 -11.92 -11.68
CA ASP A 137 0.45 -10.48 -11.98
C ASP A 137 -0.62 -9.62 -11.29
N GLN A 138 -1.44 -10.21 -10.42
CA GLN A 138 -2.38 -9.48 -9.56
C GLN A 138 -1.68 -9.17 -8.23
N LEU A 139 -1.49 -7.88 -7.96
CA LEU A 139 -1.03 -7.39 -6.67
C LEU A 139 -2.26 -6.92 -5.88
N SER A 140 -2.35 -7.28 -4.61
CA SER A 140 -3.32 -6.71 -3.69
C SER A 140 -2.66 -6.47 -2.35
N PHE A 141 -3.10 -5.42 -1.66
CA PHE A 141 -2.72 -5.20 -0.29
C PHE A 141 -3.83 -4.49 0.46
N THR A 142 -4.16 -5.03 1.63
CA THR A 142 -5.04 -4.40 2.60
C THR A 142 -4.20 -3.92 3.76
N GLY A 143 -4.62 -2.86 4.43
CA GLY A 143 -3.96 -2.43 5.64
C GLY A 143 -4.77 -1.46 6.46
N LYS A 144 -4.32 -1.32 7.70
CA LYS A 144 -4.86 -0.36 8.65
C LYS A 144 -3.81 0.15 9.60
N GLY A 145 -3.89 1.41 9.97
CA GLY A 145 -2.99 2.02 10.94
C GLY A 145 -3.20 3.51 11.09
N LYS A 146 -2.24 4.17 11.74
CA LYS A 146 -2.28 5.61 12.01
C LYS A 146 -1.47 6.37 10.97
N PHE A 147 -1.96 7.52 10.56
CA PHE A 147 -1.17 8.49 9.82
C PHE A 147 -1.11 9.81 10.59
N PHE A 148 -0.01 10.52 10.45
CA PHE A 148 0.23 11.81 11.08
C PHE A 148 0.50 12.84 10.02
N ILE A 149 -0.15 14.00 10.17
CA ILE A 149 0.14 15.23 9.45
C ILE A 149 0.60 16.23 10.50
N ASP A 150 1.85 16.65 10.40
CA ASP A 150 2.53 17.38 11.48
C ASP A 150 2.48 16.60 12.81
N LYS A 151 1.76 17.09 13.82
CA LYS A 151 1.57 16.42 15.14
C LYS A 151 0.19 15.77 15.28
N ILE A 152 -0.68 15.89 14.29
CA ILE A 152 -2.08 15.45 14.36
C ILE A 152 -2.20 14.07 13.73
N SER A 153 -2.73 13.11 14.50
CA SER A 153 -2.92 11.73 14.06
C SER A 153 -4.37 11.44 13.71
N ASP A 154 -4.59 10.64 12.69
CA ASP A 154 -5.87 10.01 12.37
C ASP A 154 -5.65 8.56 11.91
N GLU A 155 -6.72 7.81 11.72
CA GLU A 155 -6.67 6.41 11.32
C GLU A 155 -7.15 6.21 9.89
N ILE A 156 -6.53 5.25 9.21
CA ILE A 156 -6.85 4.90 7.83
C ILE A 156 -6.90 3.38 7.68
N ASP A 157 -7.95 2.92 7.02
CA ASP A 157 -8.11 1.58 6.49
C ASP A 157 -8.11 1.66 4.96
N TYR A 158 -7.41 0.73 4.31
CA TYR A 158 -7.30 0.70 2.85
C TYR A 158 -7.29 -0.71 2.31
N ASP A 159 -7.88 -0.88 1.14
CA ASP A 159 -7.85 -2.05 0.28
C ASP A 159 -7.48 -1.58 -1.12
N ILE A 160 -6.36 -2.06 -1.65
CA ILE A 160 -5.85 -1.68 -2.96
C ILE A 160 -5.51 -2.95 -3.73
N SER A 161 -5.95 -3.02 -4.98
CA SER A 161 -5.58 -4.09 -5.90
C SER A 161 -5.19 -3.54 -7.27
N LEU A 162 -4.16 -4.13 -7.87
CA LEU A 162 -3.73 -3.90 -9.24
C LEU A 162 -4.29 -5.01 -10.10
N LYS A 163 -5.20 -4.65 -11.02
CA LYS A 163 -5.83 -5.59 -11.96
C LYS A 163 -5.78 -4.99 -13.35
N ASP A 164 -5.24 -5.74 -14.32
CA ASP A 164 -5.15 -5.33 -15.72
C ASP A 164 -4.46 -3.97 -15.94
N GLY A 165 -3.59 -3.55 -15.00
CA GLY A 165 -2.87 -2.26 -15.02
C GLY A 165 -3.59 -1.10 -14.35
N ASP A 166 -4.82 -1.31 -13.85
CA ASP A 166 -5.60 -0.33 -13.09
C ASP A 166 -5.48 -0.61 -11.59
N TYR A 167 -5.33 0.45 -10.79
CA TYR A 167 -5.38 0.36 -9.32
C TYR A 167 -6.80 0.59 -8.85
N ILE A 168 -7.45 -0.44 -8.33
CA ILE A 168 -8.75 -0.36 -7.69
C ILE A 168 -8.51 -0.12 -6.20
N PHE A 169 -9.18 0.86 -5.62
CA PHE A 169 -9.00 1.22 -4.21
C PHE A 169 -10.34 1.42 -3.50
N LYS A 170 -10.35 1.04 -2.23
CA LYS A 170 -11.37 1.38 -1.24
C LYS A 170 -10.67 1.79 0.04
N THR A 171 -10.94 3.00 0.51
CA THR A 171 -10.27 3.61 1.65
C THR A 171 -11.30 4.22 2.58
N LYS A 172 -11.12 4.02 3.89
CA LYS A 172 -11.88 4.68 4.94
C LYS A 172 -10.91 5.40 5.87
N ILE A 173 -11.14 6.69 6.09
CA ILE A 173 -10.33 7.54 6.96
C ILE A 173 -11.23 7.99 8.11
N ALA A 174 -10.81 7.71 9.34
CA ALA A 174 -11.39 8.31 10.54
C ALA A 174 -10.70 9.66 10.76
N LEU A 175 -11.24 10.71 10.16
CA LEU A 175 -10.66 12.06 10.10
C LEU A 175 -11.04 12.88 11.34
N ASN A 176 -10.85 12.32 12.53
CA ASN A 176 -11.36 12.91 13.76
C ASN A 176 -10.60 14.17 14.17
N ASN A 177 -9.30 14.25 13.87
CA ASN A 177 -8.44 15.28 14.44
C ASN A 177 -7.98 16.31 13.40
N ASN A 178 -7.67 15.89 12.17
CA ASN A 178 -7.21 16.80 11.13
C ASN A 178 -8.35 17.72 10.61
N PRO A 179 -8.03 18.99 10.28
CA PRO A 179 -8.96 19.89 9.60
C PRO A 179 -9.07 19.53 8.11
N LEU A 180 -10.19 19.91 7.49
CA LEU A 180 -10.44 19.73 6.06
C LEU A 180 -11.10 20.98 5.48
N LEU A 181 -10.54 21.51 4.40
CA LEU A 181 -11.03 22.69 3.70
C LEU A 181 -11.45 22.31 2.28
N ILE A 182 -12.72 22.52 1.94
CA ILE A 182 -13.24 22.30 0.59
C ILE A 182 -13.74 23.64 0.06
N LYS A 183 -12.81 24.46 -0.43
CA LYS A 183 -13.06 25.87 -0.79
C LYS A 183 -14.22 26.08 -1.76
N PHE A 184 -14.38 25.19 -2.74
CA PHE A 184 -15.45 25.33 -3.74
C PHE A 184 -16.85 25.08 -3.17
N LEU A 185 -16.97 24.40 -2.03
CA LEU A 185 -18.21 24.24 -1.26
C LEU A 185 -18.33 25.25 -0.13
N ILE A 186 -17.33 26.13 0.06
CA ILE A 186 -17.23 27.01 1.24
C ILE A 186 -17.28 26.19 2.55
N PHE A 187 -16.85 24.92 2.50
CA PHE A 187 -16.91 24.01 3.63
C PHE A 187 -15.57 23.97 4.36
N ASN A 188 -15.62 24.05 5.69
CA ASN A 188 -14.44 23.95 6.55
C ASN A 188 -14.75 23.09 7.78
N LYS A 189 -14.14 21.92 7.83
CA LYS A 189 -14.11 21.07 9.01
C LYS A 189 -13.02 21.55 9.97
N GLU A 190 -13.41 21.82 11.21
CA GLU A 190 -12.49 22.19 12.28
C GLU A 190 -11.66 20.98 12.77
N LYS A 191 -10.60 21.28 13.53
CA LYS A 191 -9.80 20.25 14.21
C LYS A 191 -10.64 19.57 15.29
N ASN A 192 -10.31 18.31 15.59
CA ASN A 192 -10.92 17.53 16.67
C ASN A 192 -12.45 17.37 16.57
N LYS A 193 -13.02 17.50 15.37
CA LYS A 193 -14.39 17.10 15.07
C LYS A 193 -14.41 15.72 14.43
N ASN A 194 -15.13 14.80 15.06
CA ASN A 194 -15.24 13.43 14.55
C ASN A 194 -15.90 13.44 13.17
N SER A 195 -15.21 12.83 12.20
CA SER A 195 -15.73 12.72 10.85
C SER A 195 -15.13 11.50 10.15
N SER A 196 -15.79 11.01 9.12
CA SER A 196 -15.30 9.95 8.27
C SER A 196 -15.20 10.40 6.82
N LEU A 197 -14.19 9.89 6.12
CA LEU A 197 -14.06 10.02 4.67
C LEU A 197 -13.90 8.62 4.06
N GLU A 198 -14.86 8.23 3.23
CA GLU A 198 -14.82 7.01 2.43
C GLU A 198 -14.58 7.35 0.96
N LEU A 199 -13.62 6.65 0.36
CA LEU A 199 -13.24 6.80 -1.04
C LEU A 199 -13.23 5.42 -1.69
N GLU A 200 -14.00 5.25 -2.77
CA GLU A 200 -13.96 4.04 -3.60
C GLU A 200 -13.77 4.44 -5.04
N GLY A 201 -12.88 3.75 -5.75
CA GLY A 201 -12.57 4.13 -7.12
C GLY A 201 -11.49 3.31 -7.79
N LEU A 202 -11.05 3.81 -8.94
CA LEU A 202 -9.94 3.25 -9.68
C LEU A 202 -9.05 4.35 -10.29
N PHE A 203 -7.74 4.16 -10.18
CA PHE A 203 -6.74 4.91 -10.91
C PHE A 203 -6.29 4.10 -12.12
N LYS A 204 -6.67 4.56 -13.30
CA LYS A 204 -6.48 3.85 -14.56
C LYS A 204 -5.04 3.94 -15.04
N LYS A 205 -4.61 2.96 -15.83
CA LYS A 205 -3.30 2.95 -16.52
C LYS A 205 -3.05 4.22 -17.35
N ASN A 206 -4.09 4.82 -17.91
CA ASN A 206 -4.02 6.09 -18.65
C ASN A 206 -3.92 7.35 -17.75
N LYS A 207 -3.73 7.16 -16.43
CA LYS A 207 -3.64 8.17 -15.38
C LYS A 207 -4.93 8.95 -15.10
N SER A 208 -6.09 8.51 -15.62
CA SER A 208 -7.38 9.04 -15.18
C SER A 208 -7.80 8.43 -13.85
N LEU A 209 -8.56 9.18 -13.06
CA LEU A 209 -9.05 8.77 -11.74
C LEU A 209 -10.57 8.75 -11.78
N ILE A 210 -11.17 7.63 -11.38
CA ILE A 210 -12.62 7.50 -11.23
C ILE A 210 -12.89 7.24 -9.77
N PHE A 211 -13.75 8.05 -9.17
CA PHE A 211 -14.37 7.76 -7.88
C PHE A 211 -15.77 7.23 -8.14
N ASN A 212 -16.00 5.98 -7.75
CA ASN A 212 -17.35 5.42 -7.69
C ASN A 212 -18.11 6.07 -6.52
N LYS A 213 -17.41 6.30 -5.40
CA LYS A 213 -17.95 6.91 -4.19
C LYS A 213 -16.93 7.85 -3.55
N ILE A 214 -17.38 9.05 -3.19
CA ILE A 214 -16.75 9.91 -2.20
C ILE A 214 -17.83 10.20 -1.17
N LEU A 215 -17.62 9.83 0.08
CA LEU A 215 -18.54 10.13 1.18
C LEU A 215 -17.76 10.74 2.32
N PHE A 216 -18.05 11.99 2.63
CA PHE A 216 -17.61 12.65 3.85
C PHE A 216 -18.82 12.83 4.77
N GLU A 217 -18.65 12.46 6.03
CA GLU A 217 -19.67 12.57 7.07
C GLU A 217 -19.05 13.15 8.34
N GLU A 218 -19.67 14.19 8.87
CA GLU A 218 -19.48 14.80 10.18
C GLU A 218 -20.87 14.92 10.82
N VAL A 219 -20.98 15.15 12.14
CA VAL A 219 -22.25 15.11 12.90
C VAL A 219 -23.43 15.80 12.19
N GLU A 220 -23.18 16.97 11.61
CA GLU A 220 -24.19 17.82 10.96
C GLU A 220 -23.95 17.97 9.45
N ASN A 221 -22.88 17.38 8.90
CA ASN A 221 -22.47 17.61 7.53
C ASN A 221 -22.30 16.30 6.76
N LYS A 222 -22.90 16.22 5.58
CA LYS A 222 -22.73 15.12 4.63
C LYS A 222 -22.38 15.69 3.26
N ILE A 223 -21.30 15.17 2.69
CA ILE A 223 -20.90 15.46 1.31
C ILE A 223 -20.75 14.12 0.60
N PHE A 224 -21.63 13.85 -0.36
CA PHE A 224 -21.64 12.61 -1.12
C PHE A 224 -21.53 12.90 -2.62
N LEU A 225 -20.55 12.28 -3.26
CA LEU A 225 -20.37 12.31 -4.71
C LEU A 225 -20.34 10.88 -5.24
N GLU A 226 -21.05 10.67 -6.34
CA GLU A 226 -21.12 9.39 -7.04
C GLU A 226 -20.62 9.55 -8.48
N GLU A 227 -19.84 8.57 -8.94
CA GLU A 227 -19.32 8.47 -10.32
C GLU A 227 -18.61 9.76 -10.82
N VAL A 228 -17.64 10.22 -10.05
CA VAL A 228 -16.77 11.35 -10.42
C VAL A 228 -15.62 10.84 -11.28
N SER A 229 -15.43 11.38 -12.48
CA SER A 229 -14.25 11.09 -13.29
C SER A 229 -13.36 12.32 -13.44
N LEU A 230 -12.07 12.12 -13.21
CA LEU A 230 -11.02 13.11 -13.39
C LEU A 230 -10.07 12.66 -14.51
N ASN A 231 -9.70 13.57 -15.40
CA ASN A 231 -8.67 13.30 -16.40
C ASN A 231 -7.26 13.22 -15.79
N LYS A 232 -6.25 12.95 -16.63
CA LYS A 232 -4.83 12.89 -16.25
C LYS A 232 -4.28 14.14 -15.55
N ASN A 233 -4.96 15.29 -15.65
CA ASN A 233 -4.59 16.54 -14.99
C ASN A 233 -5.40 16.78 -13.71
N PHE A 234 -6.18 15.79 -13.26
CA PHE A 234 -7.12 15.85 -12.14
C PHE A 234 -8.21 16.93 -12.29
N LYS A 235 -8.62 17.23 -13.53
CA LYS A 235 -9.80 18.07 -13.78
C LYS A 235 -11.03 17.18 -13.95
N ILE A 236 -12.17 17.62 -13.40
CA ILE A 236 -13.45 16.91 -13.52
C ILE A 236 -13.87 16.87 -14.99
N ASN A 237 -14.12 15.66 -15.49
CA ASN A 237 -14.71 15.40 -16.80
C ASN A 237 -16.20 15.03 -16.68
N HIS A 238 -16.58 14.38 -15.59
CA HIS A 238 -17.93 13.87 -15.35
C HIS A 238 -18.22 13.81 -13.85
N LEU A 239 -19.47 14.08 -13.48
CA LEU A 239 -20.03 13.94 -12.15
C LEU A 239 -21.50 13.51 -12.33
N LYS A 240 -21.89 12.37 -11.79
CA LYS A 240 -23.28 11.87 -11.91
C LYS A 240 -24.18 12.45 -10.84
N ASN A 241 -23.78 12.32 -9.58
CA ASN A 241 -24.57 12.74 -8.43
C ASN A 241 -23.71 13.51 -7.42
N LEU A 242 -24.34 14.52 -6.82
CA LEU A 242 -23.80 15.35 -5.75
C LEU A 242 -24.93 15.60 -4.74
N GLU A 243 -24.76 15.09 -3.53
CA GLU A 243 -25.64 15.37 -2.38
C GLU A 243 -24.83 16.15 -1.33
N LEU A 244 -25.40 17.26 -0.90
CA LEU A 244 -24.82 18.16 0.10
C LEU A 244 -25.84 18.41 1.19
N ASP A 245 -25.46 18.08 2.42
CA ASP A 245 -26.11 18.52 3.64
C ASP A 245 -25.02 19.24 4.44
N ILE A 246 -25.00 20.57 4.40
CA ILE A 246 -23.95 21.37 5.03
C ILE A 246 -24.64 22.47 5.84
N LEU A 247 -24.36 22.51 7.13
CA LEU A 247 -24.93 23.46 8.10
C LEU A 247 -23.91 24.53 8.53
#